data_AF-A0A0R2QYV0-F1
#
_entry.id   AF-A0A0R2QYV0-F1
#
_cell.length_a   1.000
_cell.length_b   1.000
_cell.length_c   1.000
_cell.angle_alpha   90.00
_cell.angle_beta   90.00
_cell.angle_gamma   90.00
#
_symmetry.space_group_name_H-M   'P 1'
#
loop_
_entity.id
_entity.type
_entity.pdbx_description
1 polymer ?
#
loop_
_entity_poly.entity_id
_entity_poly.type
_entity_poly.pdbx_seq_one_letter_code
_entity_poly.pdbx_strand_id
1 'polypeptide(L)'
;MRAVIQRVSEASVSIENKIVSKINFGLLIFLGIEIEDTKEDSLWLANKIAQLRIFSDSDAKMNNSLLDIDGEVIVVSQFTLHAKTKKGNRPSYINAARPEQAIPLYEQFK
;
A
#
# COMPACT_ATOMS: atom_id res chain seq x y z
N MET A 1 -9.33 4.67 4.67
CA MET A 1 -8.02 3.99 4.48
C MET A 1 -7.35 4.64 3.28
N ARG A 2 -6.02 4.76 3.26
CA ARG A 2 -5.30 5.33 2.11
C ARG A 2 -4.19 4.41 1.65
N ALA A 3 -4.01 4.30 0.35
CA ALA A 3 -2.86 3.64 -0.23
C ALA A 3 -2.19 4.57 -1.26
N VAL A 4 -0.87 4.58 -1.26
CA VAL A 4 -0.07 5.05 -2.40
C VAL A 4 0.57 3.82 -3.02
N ILE A 5 0.22 3.55 -4.27
CA ILE A 5 0.73 2.40 -5.02
C ILE A 5 1.73 2.85 -6.07
N GLN A 6 2.77 2.06 -6.27
CA GLN A 6 3.79 2.28 -7.29
C GLN A 6 3.99 1.00 -8.08
N ARG A 7 3.91 1.09 -9.41
CA ARG A 7 4.36 0.02 -10.31
C ARG A 7 5.88 0.00 -10.29
N VAL A 8 6.46 -1.15 -9.95
CA VAL A 8 7.91 -1.31 -9.76
C VAL A 8 8.43 -2.48 -10.58
N SER A 9 9.67 -2.36 -11.07
CA SER A 9 10.43 -3.48 -11.64
C SER A 9 11.01 -4.39 -10.56
N GLU A 10 11.27 -3.83 -9.39
CA GLU A 10 11.74 -4.50 -8.18
C GLU A 10 11.48 -3.59 -6.97
N ALA A 11 11.32 -4.18 -5.79
CA ALA A 11 11.29 -3.44 -4.52
C ALA A 11 11.77 -4.33 -3.37
N SER A 12 12.33 -3.71 -2.33
CA SER A 12 12.70 -4.44 -1.11
C SER A 12 12.56 -3.56 0.13
N VAL A 13 12.41 -4.22 1.28
CA VAL A 13 12.42 -3.59 2.61
C VAL A 13 13.57 -4.20 3.39
N SER A 14 14.37 -3.33 4.01
CA SER A 14 15.45 -3.73 4.91
C SER A 14 15.28 -3.13 6.30
N ILE A 15 15.65 -3.90 7.31
CA ILE A 15 15.72 -3.48 8.72
C ILE A 15 17.15 -3.75 9.17
N GLU A 16 17.85 -2.73 9.69
CA GLU A 16 19.26 -2.84 10.09
C GLU A 16 20.16 -3.44 8.98
N ASN A 17 19.96 -2.97 7.74
CA ASN A 17 20.65 -3.45 6.53
C ASN A 17 20.40 -4.92 6.15
N LYS A 18 19.43 -5.60 6.77
CA LYS A 18 19.01 -6.96 6.38
C LYS A 18 17.70 -6.90 5.62
N ILE A 19 17.67 -7.49 4.42
CA ILE A 19 16.45 -7.58 3.61
C ILE A 19 15.46 -8.51 4.31
N VAL A 20 14.29 -7.99 4.66
CA VAL A 20 13.20 -8.74 5.29
C VAL A 20 12.10 -9.11 4.30
N SER A 21 12.03 -8.39 3.18
CA SER A 21 11.11 -8.69 2.08
C SER A 21 11.65 -8.10 0.78
N LYS A 22 11.40 -8.79 -0.34
CA LYS A 22 11.75 -8.34 -1.69
C LYS A 22 10.75 -8.90 -2.70
N ILE A 23 10.54 -8.14 -3.77
CA ILE A 23 9.75 -8.53 -4.94
C ILE A 23 10.49 -8.12 -6.21
N ASN A 24 10.19 -8.79 -7.31
CA ASN A 24 10.54 -8.38 -8.66
C ASN A 24 9.42 -7.46 -9.20
N PHE A 25 8.89 -7.78 -10.37
CA PHE A 25 7.89 -6.97 -11.06
C PHE A 25 6.53 -7.02 -10.35
N GLY A 26 5.97 -5.85 -10.04
CA GLY A 26 4.71 -5.79 -9.31
C GLY A 26 4.40 -4.43 -8.69
N LEU A 27 3.87 -4.43 -7.46
CA LEU A 27 3.46 -3.22 -6.74
C LEU A 27 4.18 -3.06 -5.39
N LEU A 28 4.70 -1.85 -5.16
CA LEU A 28 4.97 -1.33 -3.82
C LEU A 28 3.76 -0.54 -3.33
N ILE A 29 3.19 -0.95 -2.20
CA ILE A 29 2.01 -0.35 -1.59
C ILE A 29 2.41 0.27 -0.25
N PHE A 30 2.32 1.59 -0.15
CA PHE A 30 2.32 2.28 1.15
C PHE A 30 0.90 2.35 1.68
N LEU A 31 0.62 1.72 2.82
CA LEU A 31 -0.72 1.62 3.40
C LEU A 31 -0.85 2.48 4.66
N GLY A 32 -1.77 3.43 4.64
CA GLY A 32 -2.11 4.31 5.76
C GLY A 32 -3.50 4.01 6.29
N ILE A 33 -3.59 3.69 7.57
CA ILE A 33 -4.83 3.31 8.26
C ILE A 33 -5.24 4.48 9.17
N GLU A 34 -6.51 4.89 9.10
CA GLU A 34 -7.10 5.93 9.94
C GLU A 34 -8.06 5.36 11.00
N ILE A 35 -8.42 6.18 11.98
CA ILE A 35 -9.24 5.76 13.14
C ILE A 35 -10.62 5.23 12.73
N GLU A 36 -11.18 5.71 11.63
CA GLU A 36 -12.50 5.27 11.15
C GLU A 36 -12.44 4.04 10.25
N ASP A 37 -11.24 3.50 9.98
CA ASP A 37 -11.11 2.35 9.10
C ASP A 37 -11.63 1.07 9.73
N THR A 38 -12.29 0.28 8.89
CA THR A 38 -12.87 -1.01 9.21
C THR A 38 -12.18 -2.13 8.44
N LYS A 39 -12.56 -3.37 8.79
CA LYS A 39 -12.11 -4.56 8.06
C LYS A 39 -12.58 -4.56 6.60
N GLU A 40 -13.77 -4.03 6.37
CA GLU A 40 -14.39 -3.94 5.05
C GLU A 40 -13.59 -3.01 4.14
N ASP A 41 -13.10 -1.88 4.68
CA ASP A 41 -12.22 -0.96 3.94
C ASP A 41 -10.91 -1.63 3.51
N SER A 42 -10.31 -2.44 4.39
CA SER A 42 -9.07 -3.18 4.11
C SER A 42 -9.26 -4.18 2.97
N LEU A 43 -10.29 -5.03 3.07
CA LEU A 43 -10.61 -6.04 2.05
C LEU A 43 -11.03 -5.39 0.73
N TRP A 44 -11.82 -4.32 0.78
CA TRP A 44 -12.25 -3.61 -0.41
C TRP A 44 -11.06 -2.98 -1.14
N LEU A 45 -10.16 -2.33 -0.41
CA LEU A 45 -8.99 -1.65 -1.00
C LEU A 45 -7.97 -2.64 -1.56
N ALA A 46 -7.72 -3.77 -0.87
CA ALA A 46 -6.86 -4.85 -1.37
C ALA A 46 -7.39 -5.41 -2.70
N ASN A 47 -8.68 -5.78 -2.73
CA ASN A 47 -9.34 -6.26 -3.95
C ASN A 47 -9.30 -5.22 -5.08
N LYS A 48 -9.53 -3.94 -4.74
CA LYS A 48 -9.49 -2.85 -5.72
C LYS A 48 -8.11 -2.73 -6.36
N ILE A 49 -7.05 -2.76 -5.55
CA ILE A 49 -5.67 -2.62 -6.02
C ILE A 49 -5.24 -3.82 -6.86
N ALA A 50 -5.56 -5.05 -6.43
CA ALA A 50 -5.23 -6.26 -7.18
C ALA A 50 -5.81 -6.24 -8.61
N GLN A 51 -6.98 -5.61 -8.79
CA GLN A 51 -7.70 -5.53 -10.07
C GLN A 51 -7.42 -4.26 -10.88
N LEU A 52 -6.63 -3.30 -10.37
CA LEU A 52 -6.31 -2.08 -11.11
C LEU A 52 -5.52 -2.40 -12.37
N ARG A 53 -6.03 -1.98 -13.53
CA ARG A 53 -5.40 -2.17 -14.84
C ARG A 53 -4.31 -1.13 -15.10
N ILE A 54 -3.18 -1.29 -14.43
CA ILE A 54 -2.05 -0.35 -14.46
C ILE A 54 -0.76 -0.99 -14.98
N PHE A 55 -0.82 -2.23 -15.46
CA PHE A 55 0.26 -2.92 -16.14
C PHE A 55 0.05 -2.94 -17.64
N SER A 56 1.17 -2.92 -18.37
CA SER A 56 1.16 -2.86 -19.82
C SER A 56 0.81 -4.23 -20.42
N ASP A 57 0.05 -4.23 -21.51
CA ASP A 57 -0.15 -5.39 -22.38
C ASP A 57 0.94 -5.47 -23.48
N SER A 58 0.76 -6.37 -24.45
CA SER A 58 1.66 -6.53 -25.60
C SER A 58 1.76 -5.28 -26.49
N ASP A 59 0.76 -4.40 -26.44
CA ASP A 59 0.70 -3.15 -27.21
C ASP A 59 1.18 -1.94 -26.38
N ALA A 60 1.82 -2.20 -25.24
CA ALA A 60 2.28 -1.22 -24.26
C ALA A 60 1.16 -0.36 -23.61
N LYS A 61 -0.11 -0.76 -23.76
CA LYS A 61 -1.26 -0.06 -23.15
C LYS A 61 -1.55 -0.60 -21.75
N MET A 62 -2.00 0.27 -20.85
CA MET A 62 -2.32 -0.11 -19.47
C MET A 62 -3.67 -0.84 -19.39
N ASN A 63 -3.65 -2.16 -19.59
CA ASN A 63 -4.84 -3.01 -19.65
C ASN A 63 -4.81 -4.19 -18.68
N ASN A 64 -3.62 -4.55 -18.18
CA ASN A 64 -3.45 -5.69 -17.30
C ASN A 64 -3.46 -5.26 -15.84
N SER A 65 -4.13 -6.06 -15.02
CA SER A 65 -4.07 -5.98 -13.56
C SER A 65 -2.85 -6.69 -13.01
N LEU A 66 -2.63 -6.55 -11.70
CA LEU A 66 -1.59 -7.30 -11.00
C LEU A 66 -1.80 -8.82 -11.16
N LEU A 67 -3.06 -9.27 -11.09
CA LEU A 67 -3.42 -10.67 -11.24
C LEU A 67 -3.16 -11.18 -12.66
N ASP A 68 -3.44 -10.35 -13.68
CA ASP A 68 -3.25 -10.74 -15.09
C ASP A 68 -1.77 -10.99 -15.45
N ILE A 69 -0.85 -10.34 -14.74
CA ILE A 69 0.60 -10.47 -14.95
C ILE A 69 1.29 -11.41 -13.95
N ASP A 70 0.54 -12.05 -13.06
CA ASP A 70 1.09 -12.84 -11.93
C ASP A 70 2.14 -12.05 -11.11
N GLY A 71 1.82 -10.77 -10.86
CA GLY A 71 2.75 -9.81 -10.26
C GLY A 71 2.84 -9.92 -8.75
N GLU A 72 3.99 -9.53 -8.21
CA GLU A 72 4.28 -9.60 -6.77
C GLU A 72 3.88 -8.30 -6.04
N VAL A 73 3.70 -8.36 -4.72
CA VAL A 73 3.34 -7.19 -3.91
C VAL A 73 4.21 -7.10 -2.66
N ILE A 74 4.65 -5.88 -2.35
CA ILE A 74 5.17 -5.54 -1.05
C ILE A 74 4.30 -4.44 -0.44
N VAL A 75 3.76 -4.71 0.75
CA VAL A 75 2.97 -3.75 1.52
C VAL A 75 3.83 -3.21 2.64
N VAL A 76 3.83 -1.90 2.80
CA VAL A 76 4.59 -1.17 3.83
C VAL A 76 3.63 -0.29 4.61
N SER A 77 3.55 -0.50 5.92
CA SER A 77 2.77 0.36 6.82
C SER A 77 3.32 1.79 6.80
N GLN A 78 2.47 2.77 6.49
CA GLN A 78 2.85 4.17 6.26
C GLN A 78 1.82 5.14 6.85
N PHE A 79 1.85 5.30 8.18
CA PHE A 79 0.93 6.20 8.92
C PHE A 79 0.99 7.66 8.45
N THR A 80 2.11 8.09 7.84
CA THR A 80 2.29 9.47 7.36
C THR A 80 1.36 9.85 6.21
N LEU A 81 0.70 8.90 5.54
CA LEU A 81 -0.31 9.20 4.51
C LEU A 81 -1.53 9.95 5.06
N HIS A 82 -1.73 9.92 6.38
CA HIS A 82 -2.78 10.66 7.09
C HIS A 82 -2.26 11.95 7.74
N ALA A 83 -1.08 12.42 7.35
CA ALA A 83 -0.53 13.69 7.78
C ALA A 83 -1.44 14.87 7.40
N LYS A 84 -1.80 15.70 8.38
CA LYS A 84 -2.28 17.06 8.16
C LYS A 84 -1.09 18.00 8.13
N THR A 85 -0.85 18.59 6.97
CA THR A 85 0.32 19.45 6.69
C THR A 85 -0.04 20.91 6.41
N LYS A 86 -1.33 21.29 6.53
CA LYS A 86 -1.81 22.63 6.17
C LYS A 86 -1.34 23.76 7.10
N LYS A 87 -1.01 23.46 8.36
CA LYS A 87 -0.66 24.47 9.38
C LYS A 87 0.77 24.24 9.88
N GLY A 88 1.64 25.23 9.67
CA GLY A 88 3.05 25.17 10.07
C GLY A 88 3.84 24.07 9.33
N ASN A 89 5.06 23.80 9.83
CA ASN A 89 5.98 22.86 9.18
C ASN A 89 6.02 21.48 9.85
N ARG A 90 5.33 21.29 10.97
CA ARG A 90 5.26 20.01 11.69
C ARG A 90 3.95 19.29 11.31
N PRO A 91 4.00 18.12 10.64
CA PRO A 91 2.80 17.36 10.34
C PRO A 91 2.09 16.90 11.61
N SER A 92 0.75 16.89 11.57
CA SER A 92 -0.08 16.27 12.60
C SER A 92 -0.65 14.95 12.08
N TYR A 93 -0.58 13.90 12.89
CA TYR A 93 -1.07 12.55 12.54
C TYR A 93 -2.30 12.16 13.34
N ILE A 94 -3.09 13.14 13.78
CA ILE A 94 -4.25 12.93 14.67
C ILE A 94 -5.31 11.97 14.09
N ASN A 95 -5.36 11.81 12.78
CA ASN A 95 -6.28 10.89 12.11
C ASN A 95 -5.71 9.48 11.92
N ALA A 96 -4.40 9.27 12.06
CA ALA A 96 -3.80 7.95 11.88
C ALA A 96 -4.25 7.02 13.03
N ALA A 97 -4.63 5.79 12.68
CA ALA A 97 -4.97 4.78 13.66
C ALA A 97 -3.77 4.47 14.57
N ARG A 98 -4.06 4.19 15.84
CA ARG A 98 -3.04 3.71 16.79
C ARG A 98 -2.67 2.24 16.49
N PRO A 99 -1.50 1.76 16.94
CA PRO A 99 -1.04 0.40 16.64
C PRO A 99 -2.06 -0.70 16.95
N GLU A 100 -2.84 -0.56 18.03
CA GLU A 100 -3.82 -1.56 18.47
C GLU A 100 -4.95 -1.78 17.46
N GLN A 101 -5.27 -0.76 16.65
CA GLN A 101 -6.23 -0.84 15.55
C GLN A 101 -5.54 -1.05 14.19
N ALA A 102 -4.41 -0.39 13.96
CA ALA A 102 -3.72 -0.41 12.68
C ALA A 102 -3.13 -1.79 12.34
N ILE A 103 -2.54 -2.49 13.31
CA ILE A 103 -1.91 -3.80 13.07
C ILE A 103 -2.94 -4.84 12.59
N PRO A 104 -4.08 -5.06 13.26
CA PRO A 104 -5.09 -6.01 12.78
C PRO A 104 -5.64 -5.69 11.39
N LEU A 105 -5.84 -4.42 11.06
CA LEU A 105 -6.35 -3.99 9.76
C LEU A 105 -5.30 -4.15 8.65
N TYR A 106 -4.03 -3.90 8.98
CA TYR A 106 -2.89 -4.15 8.10
C TYR A 106 -2.75 -5.65 7.78
N GLU A 107 -2.84 -6.53 8.78
CA GLU A 107 -2.73 -7.98 8.58
C GLU A 107 -3.90 -8.60 7.80
N GLN A 108 -5.05 -7.91 7.78
CA GLN A 108 -6.22 -8.26 6.98
C GLN A 108 -6.18 -7.76 5.54
N PHE A 109 -5.25 -6.87 5.20
CA PHE A 109 -5.09 -6.34 3.86
C PHE A 109 -4.49 -7.42 2.94
N LYS A 110 -5.35 -8.26 2.36
CA LYS A 110 -5.00 -9.43 1.54
C LYS A 110 -6.02 -9.67 0.45
#